data_AF-A0A653XIY0-F1
#
_entry.id   AF-A0A653XIY0-F1
#
_cell.length_a   1.000
_cell.length_b   1.000
_cell.length_c   1.000
_cell.angle_alpha   90.00
_cell.angle_beta   90.00
_cell.angle_gamma   90.00
#
_symmetry.space_group_name_H-M   'P 1'
#
loop_
_entity.id
_entity.type
_entity.pdbx_description
1 polymer ?
#
loop_
_entity_poly.entity_id
_entity_poly.type
_entity_poly.pdbx_seq_one_letter_code
_entity_poly.pdbx_strand_id
1 'polypeptide(L)' 'MRMNRAAKRPINLSLDADLIEAARAHGLNLSAITEDALRKRIAEEDARRWLAENSEAIAAQNAWTAERGLFSDEFRGW' A
#
# COMPACT_ATOMS: atom_id res chain seq x y z
N MET A 1 4.60 5.64 -5.55
CA MET A 1 4.68 7.09 -5.88
C MET A 1 4.63 7.91 -4.59
N ARG A 2 5.55 8.86 -4.31
CA ARG A 2 5.43 9.72 -3.12
C ARG A 2 4.30 10.73 -3.35
N MET A 3 3.13 10.52 -2.75
CA MET A 3 2.05 11.51 -2.76
C MET A 3 2.48 12.72 -1.94
N ASN A 4 2.88 13.80 -2.62
CA ASN A 4 3.12 15.08 -1.96
C ASN A 4 1.82 15.60 -1.34
N ARG A 5 1.87 16.31 -0.22
CA ARG A 5 0.66 16.92 0.39
C ARG A 5 0.13 18.03 -0.52
N ALA A 6 -0.71 17.65 -1.48
CA ALA A 6 -1.48 18.55 -2.30
C ALA A 6 -2.66 19.13 -1.50
N ALA A 7 -3.21 20.25 -1.97
CA ALA A 7 -4.40 20.84 -1.37
C ALA A 7 -5.56 19.83 -1.34
N LYS A 8 -6.26 19.74 -0.20
CA LYS A 8 -7.42 18.86 -0.06
C LYS A 8 -8.52 19.35 -1.00
N ARG A 9 -9.01 18.45 -1.85
CA ARG A 9 -10.17 18.73 -2.71
C ARG A 9 -11.39 18.04 -2.11
N PRO A 10 -12.47 18.77 -1.75
CA PRO A 10 -13.71 18.15 -1.33
C PRO A 10 -14.32 17.35 -2.50
N ILE A 11 -14.83 16.17 -2.20
CA ILE A 11 -15.52 15.30 -3.15
C ILE A 11 -16.84 14.85 -2.53
N ASN A 12 -17.87 14.66 -3.37
CA ASN A 12 -19.10 14.03 -2.93
C ASN A 12 -18.95 12.51 -3.04
N LEU A 13 -19.31 11.81 -1.96
CA LEU A 13 -19.23 10.36 -1.85
C LEU A 13 -20.54 9.85 -1.24
N SER A 14 -21.02 8.71 -1.75
CA SER A 14 -22.20 8.03 -1.23
C SER A 14 -21.74 6.81 -0.44
N LEU A 15 -22.16 6.72 0.82
CA LEU A 15 -21.96 5.56 1.69
C LEU A 15 -23.29 5.18 2.31
N ASP A 16 -23.32 4.02 2.95
CA ASP A 16 -24.45 3.58 3.74
C ASP A 16 -24.83 4.63 4.81
N ALA A 17 -26.12 4.97 4.86
CA ALA A 17 -26.61 6.03 5.73
C ALA A 17 -26.49 5.66 7.21
N ASP A 18 -26.80 4.42 7.58
CA ASP A 18 -26.72 3.95 8.96
C ASP A 18 -25.26 3.93 9.44
N LEU A 19 -24.33 3.59 8.55
CA LEU A 19 -22.90 3.67 8.82
C LEU A 19 -22.42 5.10 9.07
N ILE A 20 -22.90 6.08 8.27
CA ILE A 20 -22.56 7.50 8.47
C ILE A 20 -23.07 7.97 9.83
N GLU A 21 -24.33 7.66 10.16
CA GLU A 21 -24.94 8.08 11.42
C GLU A 21 -24.24 7.42 12.62
N ALA A 22 -23.93 6.13 12.54
CA ALA A 22 -23.13 5.44 13.57
C ALA A 22 -21.75 6.08 13.75
N ALA A 23 -21.03 6.38 12.65
CA ALA A 23 -19.73 7.01 12.71
C ALA A 23 -19.80 8.42 13.36
N ARG A 24 -20.83 9.20 13.02
CA ARG A 24 -21.08 10.51 13.65
C ARG A 24 -21.39 10.39 15.13
N ALA A 25 -22.21 9.43 15.53
CA ALA A 25 -22.54 9.17 16.94
C ALA A 25 -21.29 8.81 17.77
N HIS A 26 -20.30 8.16 17.14
CA HIS A 26 -19.00 7.87 17.75
C HIS A 26 -17.97 9.02 17.64
N GLY A 27 -18.33 10.17 17.08
CA GLY A 27 -17.42 11.32 16.91
C GLY A 27 -16.28 11.07 15.91
N LEU A 28 -16.45 10.12 14.99
CA LEU A 28 -15.42 9.77 14.03
C LEU A 28 -15.31 10.80 12.90
N ASN A 29 -14.07 11.09 12.49
CA ASN A 29 -13.80 11.99 11.36
C ASN A 29 -13.83 11.21 10.04
N LEU A 30 -15.01 11.18 9.40
CA LEU A 30 -15.23 10.49 8.11
C LEU A 30 -14.20 10.85 7.04
N SER A 31 -13.84 12.13 6.91
CA SER A 31 -12.88 12.58 5.90
C SER A 31 -11.48 12.01 6.15
N ALA A 32 -11.03 12.00 7.41
CA ALA A 32 -9.72 11.46 7.77
C ALA A 32 -9.68 9.94 7.56
N ILE A 33 -10.70 9.21 8.03
CA ILE A 33 -10.79 7.76 7.88
C ILE A 33 -10.83 7.37 6.40
N THR A 34 -11.62 8.08 5.59
CA THR A 34 -11.72 7.81 4.15
C THR A 34 -10.39 8.10 3.46
N GLU A 35 -9.71 9.19 3.81
CA GLU A 35 -8.40 9.53 3.25
C GLU A 35 -7.36 8.44 3.56
N ASP A 36 -7.30 7.97 4.81
CA ASP A 36 -6.35 6.94 5.23
C ASP A 36 -6.64 5.58 4.58
N ALA A 37 -7.92 5.19 4.50
CA ALA A 37 -8.34 3.98 3.83
C ALA A 37 -7.98 4.00 2.33
N LEU A 38 -8.20 5.13 1.65
CA LEU A 38 -7.82 5.30 0.25
C LEU A 38 -6.30 5.23 0.07
N ARG A 39 -5.51 5.89 0.93
CA ARG A 39 -4.05 5.83 0.87
C ARG A 39 -3.54 4.40 1.03
N LYS A 40 -4.08 3.66 1.98
CA LYS A 40 -3.72 2.26 2.20
C LYS A 40 -4.05 1.42 0.96
N ARG A 41 -5.26 1.53 0.42
CA ARG A 41 -5.68 0.74 -0.75
C ARG A 41 -4.87 1.07 -2.00
N ILE A 42 -4.52 2.35 -2.21
CA ILE A 42 -3.63 2.77 -3.29
C ILE A 42 -2.24 2.16 -3.13
N ALA A 43 -1.66 2.20 -1.93
CA ALA A 43 -0.34 1.63 -1.68
C ALA A 43 -0.30 0.11 -1.94
N GLU A 44 -1.36 -0.61 -1.54
CA GLU A 44 -1.50 -2.05 -1.83
C GLU A 44 -1.59 -2.32 -3.34
N GLU A 45 -2.33 -1.49 -4.07
CA GLU A 45 -2.48 -1.61 -5.53
C GLU A 45 -1.19 -1.28 -6.27
N ASP A 46 -0.47 -0.23 -5.84
CA ASP A 46 0.86 0.12 -6.36
C ASP A 46 1.84 -1.04 -6.15
N ALA A 47 1.85 -1.63 -4.94
CA ALA A 47 2.71 -2.78 -4.64
C ALA A 47 2.37 -4.00 -5.50
N ARG A 48 1.07 -4.28 -5.68
CA ARG A 48 0.59 -5.36 -6.54
C ARG A 48 1.04 -5.18 -8.00
N ARG A 49 0.93 -3.96 -8.53
CA ARG A 49 1.37 -3.62 -9.89
C ARG A 49 2.87 -3.76 -10.04
N TRP A 50 3.63 -3.21 -9.09
CA TRP A 50 5.08 -3.31 -9.10
C TRP A 50 5.55 -4.77 -9.10
N LEU A 51 4.95 -5.62 -8.25
CA LEU A 51 5.26 -7.05 -8.22
C LEU A 51 4.99 -7.74 -9.55
N ALA A 52 3.87 -7.41 -10.20
CA ALA A 52 3.53 -7.97 -11.51
C ALA A 52 4.54 -7.52 -12.58
N GLU A 53 4.85 -6.22 -12.64
CA GLU A 53 5.77 -5.61 -13.59
C GLU A 53 7.21 -6.11 -13.42
N ASN A 54 7.63 -6.44 -12.20
CA ASN A 54 9.00 -6.85 -11.89
C ASN A 54 9.13 -8.37 -11.71
N SER A 55 8.08 -9.13 -11.99
CA SER A 55 8.04 -10.59 -11.74
C SER A 55 9.17 -11.35 -12.44
N GLU A 56 9.47 -11.03 -13.69
CA GLU A 56 10.57 -11.64 -14.45
C GLU A 56 11.94 -11.30 -13.86
N ALA A 57 12.17 -10.03 -13.52
CA ALA A 57 13.43 -9.59 -12.92
C ALA A 57 13.65 -10.22 -11.53
N ILE A 58 12.60 -10.32 -10.72
CA ILE A 58 12.61 -11.01 -9.43
C ILE A 58 12.93 -12.49 -9.62
N ALA A 59 12.29 -13.16 -10.59
CA ALA A 59 12.56 -14.57 -10.87
C ALA A 59 14.02 -14.81 -11.31
N ALA A 60 14.54 -13.97 -12.21
CA ALA A 60 15.93 -14.05 -12.66
C ALA A 60 16.92 -13.83 -11.49
N GLN A 61 16.66 -12.84 -10.64
CA GLN A 61 17.50 -12.56 -9.47
C GLN A 61 17.46 -13.71 -8.45
N ASN A 62 16.28 -14.30 -8.22
CA ASN A 62 16.11 -15.45 -7.33
C ASN A 62 16.87 -16.67 -7.84
N ALA A 63 16.79 -16.95 -9.15
CA ALA A 63 17.53 -18.06 -9.77
C ALA A 63 19.04 -17.85 -9.64
N TRP A 64 19.54 -16.65 -9.97
CA TRP A 64 20.95 -16.30 -9.83
C TRP A 64 21.45 -16.45 -8.38
N THR A 65 20.64 -16.01 -7.41
CA THR A 65 20.96 -16.13 -5.99
C THR A 65 20.98 -17.59 -5.54
N ALA A 66 20.05 -18.41 -6.01
CA ALA A 66 20.01 -19.83 -5.69
C ALA A 66 21.23 -20.58 -6.25
N GLU A 67 21.71 -20.19 -7.43
CA GLU A 67 22.87 -20.79 -8.07
C GLU A 67 24.20 -20.33 -7.46
N ARG A 68 24.32 -19.05 -7.10
CA ARG A 68 25.61 -18.43 -6.74
C ARG A 68 25.77 -18.07 -5.27
N GLY A 69 24.70 -18.19 -4.49
CA GLY A 69 24.63 -17.65 -3.14
C GLY A 69 24.58 -16.11 -3.14
N LEU A 70 24.51 -15.55 -1.94
CA LEU A 70 24.65 -14.11 -1.71
C LEU A 70 26.07 -13.79 -1.29
N PHE A 71 26.54 -12.60 -1.67
CA PHE A 71 27.80 -12.05 -1.16
C PHE A 71 27.84 -12.02 0.39
N SER A 72 26.69 -11.81 1.02
CA SER A 72 26.58 -11.77 2.49
C SER A 72 26.51 -13.13 3.17
N ASP A 73 26.53 -14.24 2.42
CA ASP A 73 26.39 -15.57 3.01
C ASP A 73 27.52 -15.91 3.99
N GLU A 74 28.74 -15.41 3.74
CA GLU A 74 29.89 -15.59 4.64
C GLU A 74 29.77 -14.85 5.97
N PHE A 75 28.88 -13.86 6.07
CA PHE A 75 28.63 -13.07 7.29
C PHE A 75 27.36 -13.49 8.04
N ARG A 76 26.66 -14.53 7.56
CA ARG A 76 25.40 -14.97 8.15
C ARG A 76 25.68 -15.80 9.41
N GLY A 77 25.84 -15.12 10.54
CA GLY A 77 26.03 -15.75 11.86
C GLY A 77 24.71 -16.13 12.52
N TRP A 78 24.45 -17.42 12.60
CA TRP A 78 23.41 -18.05 13.41
C TRP A 78 23.98 -19.33 14.00
#